data_AF-A0A2W4JXR0-F1
#
_entry.id   AF-A0A2W4JXR0-F1
#
_cell.length_a   1.000
_cell.length_b   1.000
_cell.length_c   1.000
_cell.angle_alpha   90.00
_cell.angle_beta   90.00
_cell.angle_gamma   90.00
#
_symmetry.space_group_name_H-M   'P 1'
#
loop_
_entity.id
_entity.type
_entity.pdbx_description
1 polymer ?
#
loop_
_entity_poly.entity_id
_entity_poly.type
_entity_poly.pdbx_seq_one_letter_code
_entity_poly.pdbx_strand_id
1 'polypeptide(L)'
;GDKIVAAYIDDYQFMGKDVAKGVPNMDADFGTYVKEGYVLASKLTNAEYYSNNMKNNGGATKTINENFDAIVKYVKGKTIAELQSFLNSNTPEQVKEKVDAVTGATLVDTYGYIQAIVEAAKAAKAAPDADAMQVDEKDLANLKIGKVDADAHGSKCFTLASAVVLGDKIVAAYIDDYQFMGKDVAKGVPNMDADFGTYVKEGYVLASKLTNAEYYSNNMKNNGGATKTINENFDAIVKYVKGKTIAELQSFLDSNTPEQVKEKVDAVTGATLVDTYGYIQAIVDAAKVAK
;
A
#
# COMPACT_ATOMS: atom_id res chain seq x y z
N GLY A 1 14.39 -6.42 -17.90
CA GLY A 1 13.27 -7.12 -18.57
C GLY A 1 11.99 -6.88 -17.81
N ASP A 2 10.83 -7.30 -18.31
CA ASP A 2 9.51 -7.05 -17.70
C ASP A 2 9.05 -8.14 -16.71
N LYS A 3 10.01 -8.78 -16.06
CA LYS A 3 9.78 -9.81 -15.04
C LYS A 3 9.45 -9.18 -13.69
N ILE A 4 8.58 -9.83 -12.94
CA ILE A 4 8.31 -9.49 -11.53
C ILE A 4 9.54 -9.89 -10.70
N VAL A 5 10.26 -8.89 -10.17
CA VAL A 5 11.47 -9.11 -9.34
C VAL A 5 11.15 -9.18 -7.85
N ALA A 6 10.13 -8.45 -7.42
CA ALA A 6 9.59 -8.44 -6.07
C ALA A 6 8.10 -8.08 -6.11
N ALA A 7 7.34 -8.56 -5.13
CA ALA A 7 5.94 -8.23 -4.91
C ALA A 7 5.64 -8.29 -3.42
N TYR A 8 4.62 -7.54 -2.98
CA TYR A 8 4.16 -7.51 -1.61
C TYR A 8 2.63 -7.59 -1.63
N ILE A 9 2.06 -8.42 -0.75
CA ILE A 9 0.61 -8.59 -0.61
C ILE A 9 0.24 -8.29 0.83
N ASP A 10 -0.78 -7.46 1.02
CA ASP A 10 -1.48 -7.27 2.28
C ASP A 10 -2.94 -6.95 1.96
N ASP A 11 -3.84 -7.34 2.84
CA ASP A 11 -5.25 -6.99 2.74
C ASP A 11 -5.69 -6.25 4.00
N TYR A 12 -6.71 -5.43 3.84
CA TYR A 12 -7.42 -4.85 4.97
C TYR A 12 -8.75 -5.56 5.18
N GLN A 13 -9.14 -5.67 6.44
CA GLN A 13 -10.43 -6.21 6.84
C GLN A 13 -10.93 -5.49 8.10
N PHE A 14 -12.24 -5.34 8.23
CA PHE A 14 -12.84 -4.96 9.50
C PHE A 14 -12.82 -6.13 10.48
N MET A 15 -12.18 -5.93 11.62
CA MET A 15 -12.00 -6.93 12.67
C MET A 15 -12.48 -6.37 14.01
N GLY A 16 -12.81 -7.24 14.97
CA GLY A 16 -13.18 -6.81 16.31
C GLY A 16 -12.05 -6.01 16.97
N LYS A 17 -12.37 -4.84 17.53
CA LYS A 17 -11.39 -3.93 18.14
C LYS A 17 -10.62 -4.55 19.31
N ASP A 18 -11.22 -5.54 19.98
CA ASP A 18 -10.63 -6.20 21.14
C ASP A 18 -9.57 -7.25 20.76
N VAL A 19 -9.49 -7.64 19.49
CA VAL A 19 -8.63 -8.72 19.00
C VAL A 19 -7.67 -8.30 17.88
N ALA A 20 -7.86 -7.11 17.31
CA ALA A 20 -7.05 -6.61 16.21
C ALA A 20 -6.54 -5.20 16.47
N LYS A 21 -5.30 -4.95 16.06
CA LYS A 21 -4.71 -3.63 15.94
C LYS A 21 -5.21 -2.97 14.65
N GLY A 22 -5.97 -1.89 14.81
CA GLY A 22 -6.43 -1.06 13.70
C GLY A 22 -5.29 -0.29 13.01
N VAL A 23 -5.58 0.21 11.82
CA VAL A 23 -4.76 1.25 11.17
C VAL A 23 -4.71 2.52 12.04
N PRO A 24 -3.76 3.43 11.82
CA PRO A 24 -3.70 4.69 12.55
C PRO A 24 -5.01 5.48 12.48
N ASN A 25 -5.24 6.33 13.48
CA ASN A 25 -6.44 7.18 13.63
C ASN A 25 -7.78 6.45 13.84
N MET A 26 -7.77 5.14 14.08
CA MET A 26 -8.99 4.38 14.41
C MET A 26 -9.65 4.79 15.75
N ASP A 27 -8.92 5.46 16.63
CA ASP A 27 -9.41 6.07 17.88
C ASP A 27 -9.67 7.59 17.76
N ALA A 28 -9.48 8.15 16.56
CA ALA A 28 -9.68 9.55 16.23
C ALA A 28 -10.80 9.74 15.18
N ASP A 29 -10.79 10.87 14.45
CA ASP A 29 -11.85 11.22 13.48
C ASP A 29 -12.08 10.13 12.42
N PHE A 30 -11.02 9.46 11.95
CA PHE A 30 -11.11 8.38 10.97
C PHE A 30 -11.96 7.21 11.49
N GLY A 31 -11.81 6.83 12.76
CA GLY A 31 -12.58 5.74 13.37
C GLY A 31 -14.08 6.01 13.51
N THR A 32 -14.51 7.27 13.51
CA THR A 32 -15.92 7.66 13.70
C THR A 32 -16.87 7.19 12.56
N TYR A 33 -16.30 6.74 11.44
CA TYR A 33 -17.02 6.19 10.29
C TYR A 33 -17.16 4.67 10.33
N VAL A 34 -16.54 4.01 11.31
CA VAL A 34 -16.54 2.56 11.43
C VAL A 34 -17.58 2.14 12.47
N LYS A 35 -18.28 1.03 12.17
CA LYS A 35 -19.25 0.42 13.07
C LYS A 35 -18.63 0.16 14.44
N GLU A 36 -19.39 0.48 15.49
CA GLU A 36 -18.96 0.30 16.87
C GLU A 36 -18.48 -1.15 17.13
N GLY A 37 -17.35 -1.28 17.82
CA GLY A 37 -16.73 -2.58 18.12
C GLY A 37 -15.76 -3.10 17.05
N TYR A 38 -15.61 -2.40 15.92
CA TYR A 38 -14.74 -2.81 14.83
C TYR A 38 -13.63 -1.81 14.53
N VAL A 39 -12.55 -2.31 13.94
CA VAL A 39 -11.44 -1.51 13.40
C VAL A 39 -11.11 -1.97 11.99
N LEU A 40 -10.72 -1.05 11.10
CA LEU A 40 -10.06 -1.41 9.84
C LEU A 40 -8.63 -1.84 10.17
N ALA A 41 -8.23 -3.05 9.77
CA ALA A 41 -6.96 -3.63 10.16
C ALA A 41 -6.28 -4.35 9.00
N SER A 42 -4.97 -4.20 8.89
CA SER A 42 -4.12 -5.01 8.01
C SER A 42 -4.08 -6.46 8.49
N LYS A 43 -4.21 -7.42 7.56
CA LYS A 43 -4.07 -8.84 7.86
C LYS A 43 -2.63 -9.18 8.25
N LEU A 44 -1.62 -8.55 7.64
CA LEU A 44 -0.22 -8.83 7.98
C LEU A 44 0.20 -8.22 9.33
N THR A 45 -0.30 -7.04 9.69
CA THR A 45 -0.10 -6.49 11.05
C THR A 45 -0.75 -7.37 12.11
N ASN A 46 -1.86 -8.03 11.75
CA ASN A 46 -2.63 -8.92 12.63
C ASN A 46 -2.48 -10.39 12.25
N ALA A 47 -1.32 -10.77 11.72
CA ALA A 47 -1.08 -12.07 11.09
C ALA A 47 -1.41 -13.25 12.01
N GLU A 48 -1.02 -13.18 13.28
CA GLU A 48 -1.26 -14.25 14.24
C GLU A 48 -2.77 -14.46 14.47
N TYR A 49 -3.49 -13.40 14.82
CA TYR A 49 -4.94 -13.45 15.00
C TYR A 49 -5.64 -13.97 13.74
N TYR A 50 -5.31 -13.42 12.58
CA TYR A 50 -5.96 -13.81 11.33
C TYR A 50 -5.64 -15.26 10.94
N SER A 51 -4.39 -15.71 11.12
CA SER A 51 -3.99 -17.09 10.85
C SER A 51 -4.69 -18.08 11.78
N ASN A 52 -4.87 -17.74 13.05
CA ASN A 52 -5.64 -18.55 14.00
C ASN A 52 -7.10 -18.65 13.57
N ASN A 53 -7.70 -17.54 13.12
CA ASN A 53 -9.06 -17.55 12.57
C ASN A 53 -9.17 -18.43 11.32
N MET A 54 -8.23 -18.32 10.38
CA MET A 54 -8.17 -19.17 9.19
C MET A 54 -8.06 -20.67 9.55
N LYS A 55 -7.23 -21.01 10.53
CA LYS A 55 -7.06 -22.39 11.00
C LYS A 55 -8.33 -22.92 11.66
N ASN A 56 -8.89 -22.18 12.61
CA ASN A 56 -10.00 -22.65 13.44
C ASN A 56 -11.34 -22.68 12.70
N ASN A 57 -11.55 -21.76 11.77
CA ASN A 57 -12.84 -21.60 11.08
C ASN A 57 -12.79 -22.00 9.60
N GLY A 58 -11.61 -22.04 8.99
CA GLY A 58 -11.42 -22.38 7.57
C GLY A 58 -10.58 -23.64 7.34
N GLY A 59 -10.08 -24.30 8.40
CA GLY A 59 -9.23 -25.48 8.28
C GLY A 59 -7.87 -25.22 7.62
N ALA A 60 -7.40 -23.97 7.62
CA ALA A 60 -6.14 -23.61 6.98
C ALA A 60 -4.94 -24.31 7.65
N THR A 61 -4.06 -24.86 6.82
CA THR A 61 -2.80 -25.53 7.25
C THR A 61 -1.59 -24.60 7.22
N LYS A 62 -1.74 -23.42 6.60
CA LYS A 62 -0.73 -22.38 6.51
C LYS A 62 -1.25 -21.06 7.08
N THR A 63 -0.35 -20.29 7.66
CA THR A 63 -0.58 -18.91 8.09
C THR A 63 -0.82 -17.98 6.89
N ILE A 64 -1.34 -16.78 7.14
CA ILE A 64 -1.53 -15.79 6.08
C ILE A 64 -0.21 -15.36 5.44
N ASN A 65 0.86 -15.21 6.25
CA ASN A 65 2.19 -14.88 5.76
C ASN A 65 2.73 -15.96 4.82
N GLU A 66 2.68 -17.24 5.23
CA GLU A 66 3.15 -18.34 4.40
C GLU A 66 2.38 -18.45 3.08
N ASN A 67 1.09 -18.12 3.09
CA ASN A 67 0.28 -18.09 1.88
C ASN A 67 0.68 -16.95 0.94
N PHE A 68 0.78 -15.72 1.45
CA PHE A 68 1.22 -14.58 0.64
C PHE A 68 2.64 -14.77 0.10
N ASP A 69 3.57 -15.27 0.91
CA ASP A 69 4.93 -15.58 0.49
C ASP A 69 4.96 -16.67 -0.59
N ALA A 70 4.08 -17.68 -0.49
CA ALA A 70 3.95 -18.71 -1.52
C ALA A 70 3.45 -18.13 -2.86
N ILE A 71 2.45 -17.24 -2.84
CA ILE A 71 1.95 -16.57 -4.05
C ILE A 71 3.03 -15.66 -4.65
N VAL A 72 3.71 -14.86 -3.82
CA VAL A 72 4.83 -14.01 -4.26
C VAL A 72 5.95 -14.85 -4.88
N LYS A 73 6.29 -15.99 -4.27
CA LYS A 73 7.25 -16.94 -4.83
C LYS A 73 6.80 -17.50 -6.18
N TYR A 74 5.50 -17.74 -6.37
CA TYR A 74 4.97 -18.22 -7.64
C TYR A 74 5.14 -17.19 -8.75
N VAL A 75 4.85 -15.91 -8.51
CA VAL A 75 4.91 -14.86 -9.54
C VAL A 75 6.34 -14.40 -9.85
N LYS A 76 7.26 -14.50 -8.87
CA LYS A 76 8.64 -14.02 -9.02
C LYS A 76 9.33 -14.67 -10.23
N GLY A 77 9.98 -13.84 -11.04
CA GLY A 77 10.69 -14.25 -12.25
C GLY A 77 9.83 -14.46 -13.49
N LYS A 78 8.49 -14.40 -13.38
CA LYS A 78 7.56 -14.43 -14.52
C LYS A 78 7.30 -13.02 -15.04
N THR A 79 6.98 -12.94 -16.32
CA THR A 79 6.55 -11.71 -17.00
C THR A 79 5.05 -11.46 -16.80
N ILE A 80 4.63 -10.23 -17.02
CA ILE A 80 3.21 -9.85 -17.01
C ILE A 80 2.42 -10.71 -18.01
N ALA A 81 2.95 -10.92 -19.22
CA ALA A 81 2.28 -11.70 -20.26
C ALA A 81 2.11 -13.17 -19.86
N GLU A 82 3.14 -13.81 -19.29
CA GLU A 82 3.04 -15.20 -18.82
C GLU A 82 1.97 -15.37 -17.74
N LEU A 83 1.91 -14.45 -16.78
CA LEU A 83 0.90 -14.47 -15.71
C LEU A 83 -0.51 -14.22 -16.25
N GLN A 84 -0.68 -13.28 -17.18
CA GLN A 84 -1.97 -13.04 -17.84
C GLN A 84 -2.44 -14.25 -18.64
N SER A 85 -1.56 -14.86 -19.44
CA SER A 85 -1.89 -16.09 -20.17
C SER A 85 -2.27 -17.23 -19.22
N PHE A 86 -1.56 -17.36 -18.10
CA PHE A 86 -1.89 -18.33 -17.06
C PHE A 86 -3.28 -18.09 -16.47
N LEU A 87 -3.59 -16.86 -16.06
CA LEU A 87 -4.92 -16.51 -15.51
C LEU A 87 -6.03 -16.73 -16.55
N ASN A 88 -5.84 -16.29 -17.80
CA ASN A 88 -6.86 -16.41 -18.85
C ASN A 88 -7.13 -17.85 -19.29
N SER A 89 -6.19 -18.77 -19.05
CA SER A 89 -6.29 -20.17 -19.48
C SER A 89 -6.77 -21.11 -18.37
N ASN A 90 -7.08 -20.60 -17.18
CA ASN A 90 -7.44 -21.42 -16.02
C ASN A 90 -8.58 -20.76 -15.24
N THR A 91 -9.50 -21.56 -14.69
CA THR A 91 -10.49 -21.06 -13.72
C THR A 91 -9.82 -20.68 -12.40
N PRO A 92 -10.47 -19.91 -11.52
CA PRO A 92 -9.94 -19.61 -10.19
C PRO A 92 -9.53 -20.85 -9.39
N GLU A 93 -10.32 -21.93 -9.46
CA GLU A 93 -10.04 -23.20 -8.80
C GLU A 93 -8.79 -23.87 -9.39
N GLN A 94 -8.67 -23.89 -10.71
CA GLN A 94 -7.49 -24.45 -11.39
C GLN A 94 -6.23 -23.65 -11.09
N VAL A 95 -6.33 -22.31 -10.99
CA VAL A 95 -5.21 -21.46 -10.58
C VAL A 95 -4.77 -21.80 -9.16
N LYS A 96 -5.72 -21.89 -8.22
CA LYS A 96 -5.43 -22.31 -6.84
C LYS A 96 -4.69 -23.66 -6.83
N GLU A 97 -5.24 -24.69 -7.47
CA GLU A 97 -4.63 -26.04 -7.49
C GLU A 97 -3.21 -26.03 -8.07
N LYS A 98 -2.99 -25.34 -9.18
CA LYS A 98 -1.68 -25.28 -9.85
C LYS A 98 -0.65 -24.50 -9.05
N VAL A 99 -1.06 -23.41 -8.38
CA VAL A 99 -0.15 -22.60 -7.55
C VAL A 99 0.16 -23.33 -6.24
N ASP A 100 -0.82 -24.00 -5.64
CA ASP A 100 -0.67 -24.88 -4.48
C ASP A 100 0.35 -26.00 -4.77
N ALA A 101 0.21 -26.68 -5.91
CA ALA A 101 1.15 -27.73 -6.31
C ALA A 101 2.62 -27.26 -6.45
N VAL A 102 2.86 -25.97 -6.73
CA VAL A 102 4.21 -25.40 -6.93
C VAL A 102 4.78 -24.77 -5.66
N THR A 103 3.94 -24.10 -4.87
CA THR A 103 4.39 -23.24 -3.76
C THR A 103 3.69 -23.56 -2.42
N GLY A 104 2.66 -24.38 -2.46
CA GLY A 104 1.79 -24.72 -1.35
C GLY A 104 0.85 -23.60 -0.94
N ALA A 105 0.56 -22.61 -1.79
CA ALA A 105 -0.40 -21.56 -1.43
C ALA A 105 -1.82 -22.15 -1.41
N THR A 106 -2.49 -22.08 -0.25
CA THR A 106 -3.78 -22.74 -0.03
C THR A 106 -4.97 -21.76 -0.06
N LEU A 107 -4.73 -20.46 -0.24
CA LEU A 107 -5.81 -19.45 -0.30
C LEU A 107 -6.72 -19.69 -1.49
N VAL A 108 -8.04 -19.63 -1.24
CA VAL A 108 -9.06 -19.78 -2.27
C VAL A 108 -8.90 -18.71 -3.35
N ASP A 109 -8.64 -17.46 -2.95
CA ASP A 109 -8.55 -16.30 -3.85
C ASP A 109 -7.15 -16.13 -4.50
N THR A 110 -6.37 -17.21 -4.62
CA THR A 110 -5.04 -17.16 -5.25
C THR A 110 -5.07 -16.54 -6.66
N TYR A 111 -6.13 -16.78 -7.42
CA TYR A 111 -6.35 -16.11 -8.71
C TYR A 111 -6.37 -14.59 -8.57
N GLY A 112 -7.18 -14.07 -7.63
CA GLY A 112 -7.35 -12.64 -7.41
C GLY A 112 -6.05 -11.96 -6.97
N TYR A 113 -5.26 -12.60 -6.09
CA TYR A 113 -3.97 -12.07 -5.67
C TYR A 113 -2.96 -11.99 -6.82
N ILE A 114 -2.87 -13.03 -7.67
CA ILE A 114 -2.00 -12.99 -8.85
C ILE A 114 -2.48 -11.90 -9.83
N GLN A 115 -3.80 -11.76 -10.01
CA GLN A 115 -4.36 -10.69 -10.84
C GLN A 115 -4.01 -9.30 -10.29
N ALA A 116 -4.12 -9.08 -8.99
CA ALA A 116 -3.75 -7.81 -8.36
C ALA A 116 -2.26 -7.48 -8.57
N ILE A 117 -1.37 -8.48 -8.45
CA ILE A 117 0.06 -8.31 -8.75
C ILE A 117 0.28 -7.95 -10.23
N VAL A 118 -0.44 -8.60 -11.15
CA VAL A 118 -0.37 -8.30 -12.58
C VAL A 118 -0.79 -6.85 -12.86
N GLU A 119 -1.87 -6.38 -12.26
CA GLU A 119 -2.33 -4.99 -12.43
C GLU A 119 -1.35 -3.98 -11.82
N ALA A 120 -0.80 -4.27 -10.64
CA ALA A 120 0.25 -3.44 -10.03
C ALA A 120 1.51 -3.38 -10.91
N ALA A 121 1.91 -4.51 -11.50
CA ALA A 121 3.05 -4.58 -12.41
C ALA A 121 2.81 -3.82 -13.73
N LYS A 122 1.59 -3.84 -14.26
CA LYS A 122 1.21 -3.02 -15.43
C LYS A 122 1.29 -1.54 -15.10
N ALA A 123 0.77 -1.12 -13.94
CA ALA A 123 0.86 0.27 -13.49
C ALA A 123 2.33 0.71 -13.38
N ALA A 124 3.18 -0.13 -12.78
CA ALA A 124 4.62 0.13 -12.69
C ALA A 124 5.30 0.19 -14.07
N LYS A 125 4.94 -0.69 -15.01
CA LYS A 125 5.47 -0.69 -16.39
C LYS A 125 5.01 0.50 -17.23
N ALA A 126 3.85 1.07 -16.91
CA ALA A 126 3.31 2.24 -17.59
C ALA A 126 3.90 3.57 -17.06
N ALA A 127 4.57 3.54 -15.91
CA ALA A 127 5.25 4.71 -15.37
C ALA A 127 6.41 5.14 -16.30
N PRO A 128 6.72 6.44 -16.39
CA PRO A 128 7.80 6.93 -17.25
C PRO A 128 9.16 6.33 -16.88
N ASP A 129 9.94 5.90 -17.88
CA ASP A 129 11.30 5.36 -17.67
C ASP A 129 12.22 6.37 -16.95
N ALA A 130 11.98 7.67 -17.14
CA ALA A 130 12.71 8.75 -16.44
C ALA A 130 12.51 8.72 -14.91
N ASP A 131 11.42 8.11 -14.45
CA ASP A 131 11.13 7.94 -13.02
C ASP A 131 11.64 6.61 -12.48
N ALA A 132 12.08 5.68 -13.33
CA ALA A 132 12.66 4.42 -12.90
C ALA A 132 14.12 4.58 -12.43
N MET A 133 14.47 3.90 -11.34
CA MET A 133 15.88 3.70 -10.99
C MET A 133 16.44 2.47 -11.67
N GLN A 134 17.59 2.63 -12.32
CA GLN A 134 18.33 1.50 -12.88
C GLN A 134 18.97 0.72 -11.73
N VAL A 135 18.76 -0.60 -11.74
CA VAL A 135 19.34 -1.54 -10.78
C VAL A 135 20.09 -2.60 -11.59
N ASP A 136 21.32 -2.88 -11.19
CA ASP A 136 22.13 -3.92 -11.82
C ASP A 136 21.41 -5.28 -11.72
N GLU A 137 21.47 -6.08 -12.79
CA GLU A 137 20.78 -7.36 -12.84
C GLU A 137 21.15 -8.30 -11.68
N LYS A 138 22.43 -8.28 -11.28
CA LYS A 138 22.95 -9.07 -10.14
C LYS A 138 22.30 -8.69 -8.81
N ASP A 139 21.78 -7.47 -8.69
CA ASP A 139 21.25 -6.90 -7.46
C ASP A 139 19.71 -6.99 -7.38
N LEU A 140 19.04 -7.39 -8.47
CA LEU A 140 17.58 -7.55 -8.50
C LEU A 140 17.07 -8.55 -7.44
N ALA A 141 17.87 -9.57 -7.13
CA ALA A 141 17.52 -10.56 -6.10
C ALA A 141 17.54 -9.98 -4.68
N ASN A 142 18.22 -8.84 -4.48
CA ASN A 142 18.41 -8.19 -3.18
C ASN A 142 17.37 -7.09 -2.91
N LEU A 143 16.46 -6.83 -3.86
CA LEU A 143 15.36 -5.90 -3.68
C LEU A 143 14.40 -6.43 -2.63
N LYS A 144 14.08 -5.56 -1.65
CA LYS A 144 13.11 -5.83 -0.59
C LYS A 144 12.00 -4.80 -0.62
N ILE A 145 10.81 -5.21 -0.21
CA ILE A 145 9.66 -4.31 -0.11
C ILE A 145 9.20 -4.25 1.33
N GLY A 146 9.01 -3.04 1.84
CA GLY A 146 8.35 -2.80 3.11
C GLY A 146 7.12 -1.94 2.93
N LYS A 147 6.18 -2.08 3.87
CA LYS A 147 4.94 -1.33 3.93
C LYS A 147 4.62 -1.02 5.38
N VAL A 148 4.15 0.20 5.62
CA VAL A 148 3.59 0.62 6.91
C VAL A 148 2.27 1.35 6.69
N ASP A 149 1.43 1.32 7.72
CA ASP A 149 0.31 2.24 7.89
C ASP A 149 0.74 3.31 8.89
N ALA A 150 0.65 4.59 8.52
CA ALA A 150 1.10 5.72 9.31
C ALA A 150 0.01 6.80 9.46
N ASP A 151 0.14 7.65 10.46
CA ASP A 151 -0.65 8.86 10.71
C ASP A 151 0.05 10.10 10.14
N ALA A 152 0.52 10.03 8.89
CA ALA A 152 1.35 11.08 8.31
C ALA A 152 0.60 12.40 8.08
N HIS A 153 -0.74 12.40 8.04
CA HIS A 153 -1.54 13.60 7.76
C HIS A 153 -2.88 13.58 8.50
N GLY A 154 -2.99 14.45 9.51
CA GLY A 154 -4.23 14.68 10.26
C GLY A 154 -4.85 13.41 10.88
N SER A 155 -6.07 13.55 11.38
CA SER A 155 -6.82 12.49 12.08
C SER A 155 -7.88 11.80 11.21
N LYS A 156 -8.15 12.32 10.00
CA LYS A 156 -9.28 11.90 9.15
C LYS A 156 -8.92 10.84 8.12
N CYS A 157 -7.65 10.45 8.03
CA CYS A 157 -7.16 9.43 7.14
C CYS A 157 -6.03 8.65 7.82
N PHE A 158 -5.60 7.57 7.18
CA PHE A 158 -4.28 6.99 7.43
C PHE A 158 -3.52 6.93 6.11
N THR A 159 -2.21 6.93 6.20
CA THR A 159 -1.30 6.84 5.07
C THR A 159 -0.81 5.40 4.93
N LEU A 160 -1.01 4.81 3.75
CA LEU A 160 -0.28 3.62 3.34
C LEU A 160 1.02 4.09 2.69
N ALA A 161 2.16 3.74 3.28
CA ALA A 161 3.47 3.97 2.68
C ALA A 161 4.15 2.64 2.38
N SER A 162 4.74 2.52 1.20
CA SER A 162 5.62 1.41 0.85
C SER A 162 6.92 1.91 0.25
N ALA A 163 7.99 1.15 0.47
CA ALA A 163 9.32 1.43 -0.02
C ALA A 163 9.95 0.16 -0.57
N VAL A 164 10.58 0.27 -1.72
CA VAL A 164 11.46 -0.75 -2.29
C VAL A 164 12.89 -0.33 -2.00
N VAL A 165 13.67 -1.20 -1.37
CA VAL A 165 15.06 -0.93 -1.00
C VAL A 165 16.03 -1.88 -1.67
N LEU A 166 17.19 -1.36 -2.03
CA LEU A 166 18.38 -2.14 -2.37
C LEU A 166 19.45 -1.86 -1.30
N GLY A 167 19.68 -2.83 -0.42
CA GLY A 167 20.47 -2.58 0.78
C GLY A 167 19.79 -1.55 1.67
N ASP A 168 20.41 -0.39 1.85
CA ASP A 168 19.91 0.75 2.63
C ASP A 168 19.35 1.89 1.76
N LYS A 169 19.39 1.75 0.43
CA LYS A 169 18.93 2.78 -0.51
C LYS A 169 17.50 2.55 -0.95
N ILE A 170 16.67 3.60 -0.90
CA ILE A 170 15.31 3.59 -1.41
C ILE A 170 15.35 3.73 -2.93
N VAL A 171 14.91 2.69 -3.65
CA VAL A 171 14.89 2.68 -5.13
C VAL A 171 13.53 3.01 -5.72
N ALA A 172 12.46 2.77 -4.97
CA ALA A 172 11.11 3.22 -5.28
C ALA A 172 10.32 3.40 -3.99
N ALA A 173 9.28 4.23 -4.04
CA ALA A 173 8.34 4.39 -2.95
C ALA A 173 6.94 4.66 -3.51
N TYR A 174 5.93 4.38 -2.70
CA TYR A 174 4.54 4.70 -2.98
C TYR A 174 3.88 5.15 -1.68
N ILE A 175 3.11 6.24 -1.77
CA ILE A 175 2.29 6.74 -0.67
C ILE A 175 0.88 7.01 -1.17
N ASP A 176 -0.10 6.68 -0.36
CA ASP A 176 -1.49 7.06 -0.57
C ASP A 176 -2.17 7.24 0.79
N ASP A 177 -3.15 8.13 0.83
CA ASP A 177 -3.98 8.30 2.01
C ASP A 177 -5.34 7.69 1.75
N TYR A 178 -5.82 6.93 2.73
CA TYR A 178 -7.16 6.38 2.72
C TYR A 178 -8.01 7.13 3.72
N GLN A 179 -9.14 7.64 3.24
CA GLN A 179 -10.07 8.48 4.00
C GLN A 179 -11.50 8.01 3.76
N PHE A 180 -12.36 8.13 4.77
CA PHE A 180 -13.80 8.01 4.56
C PHE A 180 -14.36 9.27 3.89
N MET A 181 -15.00 9.10 2.74
CA MET A 181 -15.56 10.17 1.92
C MET A 181 -17.03 9.88 1.59
N GLY A 182 -17.79 10.91 1.24
CA GLY A 182 -19.18 10.74 0.79
C GLY A 182 -19.24 9.85 -0.45
N LYS A 183 -20.13 8.85 -0.44
CA LYS A 183 -20.28 7.88 -1.55
C LYS A 183 -20.75 8.51 -2.86
N ASP A 184 -21.31 9.71 -2.78
CA ASP A 184 -21.79 10.54 -3.90
C ASP A 184 -20.67 11.28 -4.62
N VAL A 185 -19.53 11.48 -3.97
CA VAL A 185 -18.40 12.26 -4.49
C VAL A 185 -17.11 11.46 -4.68
N ALA A 186 -17.03 10.27 -4.10
CA ALA A 186 -15.83 9.45 -4.13
C ALA A 186 -16.12 7.99 -4.54
N LYS A 187 -15.20 7.43 -5.32
CA LYS A 187 -15.10 6.00 -5.59
C LYS A 187 -14.48 5.29 -4.40
N GLY A 188 -15.23 4.35 -3.82
CA GLY A 188 -14.74 3.49 -2.75
C GLY A 188 -13.71 2.47 -3.23
N VAL A 189 -12.96 1.90 -2.28
CA VAL A 189 -12.13 0.71 -2.51
C VAL A 189 -12.99 -0.48 -2.98
N PRO A 190 -12.39 -1.53 -3.58
CA PRO A 190 -13.14 -2.73 -3.96
C PRO A 190 -13.96 -3.31 -2.80
N ASN A 191 -15.11 -3.90 -3.12
CA ASN A 191 -16.06 -4.53 -2.18
C ASN A 191 -16.80 -3.56 -1.23
N MET A 192 -16.71 -2.25 -1.43
CA MET A 192 -17.50 -1.28 -0.66
C MET A 192 -19.02 -1.40 -0.86
N ASP A 193 -19.47 -2.05 -1.94
CA ASP A 193 -20.86 -2.40 -2.23
C ASP A 193 -21.26 -3.81 -1.74
N ALA A 194 -20.33 -4.53 -1.11
CA ALA A 194 -20.51 -5.87 -0.55
C ALA A 194 -20.33 -5.87 0.98
N ASP A 195 -20.10 -7.05 1.57
CA ASP A 195 -19.98 -7.25 3.03
C ASP A 195 -18.93 -6.34 3.68
N PHE A 196 -17.86 -6.00 2.97
CA PHE A 196 -16.83 -5.09 3.46
C PHE A 196 -17.39 -3.70 3.78
N GLY A 197 -18.29 -3.18 2.95
CA GLY A 197 -18.92 -1.87 3.15
C GLY A 197 -19.92 -1.82 4.31
N THR A 198 -20.43 -2.96 4.78
CA THR A 198 -21.44 -3.03 5.86
C THR A 198 -20.92 -2.56 7.24
N TYR A 199 -19.59 -2.43 7.38
CA TYR A 199 -18.93 -1.90 8.57
C TYR A 199 -18.73 -0.39 8.53
N VAL A 200 -19.06 0.25 7.42
CA VAL A 200 -18.88 1.68 7.21
C VAL A 200 -20.21 2.41 7.42
N LYS A 201 -20.15 3.57 8.04
CA LYS A 201 -21.30 4.46 8.25
C LYS A 201 -22.04 4.71 6.94
N GLU A 202 -23.36 4.63 6.98
CA GLU A 202 -24.21 4.87 5.82
C GLU A 202 -23.89 6.22 5.15
N GLY A 203 -23.81 6.21 3.82
CA GLY A 203 -23.48 7.38 3.02
C GLY A 203 -21.99 7.60 2.78
N TYR A 204 -21.12 6.80 3.39
CA TYR A 204 -19.67 6.92 3.24
C TYR A 204 -19.03 5.69 2.61
N VAL A 205 -17.84 5.89 2.02
CA VAL A 205 -16.96 4.85 1.51
C VAL A 205 -15.54 5.07 1.98
N LEU A 206 -14.78 4.00 2.23
CA LEU A 206 -13.32 4.10 2.34
C LEU A 206 -12.76 4.36 0.95
N ALA A 207 -12.03 5.45 0.77
CA ALA A 207 -11.54 5.91 -0.52
C ALA A 207 -10.04 6.26 -0.47
N SER A 208 -9.32 5.84 -1.51
CA SER A 208 -7.95 6.28 -1.80
C SER A 208 -7.99 7.72 -2.33
N LYS A 209 -7.09 8.59 -1.84
CA LYS A 209 -6.95 9.96 -2.35
C LYS A 209 -6.40 9.96 -3.77
N LEU A 210 -5.47 9.05 -4.11
CA LEU A 210 -4.95 8.95 -5.48
C LEU A 210 -5.99 8.46 -6.49
N THR A 211 -6.84 7.49 -6.11
CA THR A 211 -7.94 7.02 -6.96
C THR A 211 -8.98 8.12 -7.19
N ASN A 212 -9.14 9.02 -6.22
CA ASN A 212 -10.07 10.15 -6.24
C ASN A 212 -9.36 11.50 -6.39
N ALA A 213 -8.20 11.51 -7.07
CA ALA A 213 -7.28 12.64 -7.06
C ALA A 213 -7.91 13.94 -7.57
N GLU A 214 -8.79 13.89 -8.57
CA GLU A 214 -9.48 15.07 -9.10
C GLU A 214 -10.35 15.73 -8.03
N TYR A 215 -11.27 14.95 -7.43
CA TYR A 215 -12.14 15.41 -6.36
C TYR A 215 -11.32 15.95 -5.18
N TYR A 216 -10.33 15.18 -4.72
CA TYR A 216 -9.54 15.57 -3.56
C TYR A 216 -8.69 16.82 -3.84
N SER A 217 -8.08 16.94 -5.02
CA SER A 217 -7.30 18.11 -5.41
C SER A 217 -8.18 19.37 -5.53
N ASN A 218 -9.41 19.24 -6.03
CA ASN A 218 -10.38 20.34 -6.03
C ASN A 218 -10.72 20.78 -4.60
N ASN A 219 -10.92 19.82 -3.68
CA ASN A 219 -11.12 20.12 -2.27
C ASN A 219 -9.90 20.82 -1.64
N MET A 220 -8.68 20.35 -1.92
CA MET A 220 -7.44 20.99 -1.47
C MET A 220 -7.30 22.42 -1.99
N LYS A 221 -7.62 22.65 -3.27
CA LYS A 221 -7.56 23.98 -3.88
C LYS A 221 -8.58 24.94 -3.26
N ASN A 222 -9.83 24.51 -3.15
CA ASN A 222 -10.94 25.37 -2.72
C ASN A 222 -10.93 25.65 -1.21
N ASN A 223 -10.48 24.69 -0.40
CA ASN A 223 -10.54 24.79 1.06
C ASN A 223 -9.16 24.99 1.73
N GLY A 224 -8.08 24.64 1.04
CA GLY A 224 -6.70 24.75 1.54
C GLY A 224 -5.77 25.63 0.70
N GLY A 225 -6.26 26.23 -0.39
CA GLY A 225 -5.45 27.09 -1.26
C GLY A 225 -4.33 26.36 -2.01
N ALA A 226 -4.42 25.03 -2.16
CA ALA A 226 -3.38 24.25 -2.81
C ALA A 226 -3.17 24.66 -4.29
N THR A 227 -1.90 24.79 -4.67
CA THR A 227 -1.48 25.12 -6.04
C THR A 227 -1.08 23.89 -6.86
N LYS A 228 -0.94 22.74 -6.21
CA LYS A 228 -0.63 21.44 -6.81
C LYS A 228 -1.68 20.41 -6.41
N THR A 229 -1.93 19.48 -7.32
CA THR A 229 -2.79 18.31 -7.09
C THR A 229 -2.16 17.36 -6.07
N ILE A 230 -2.96 16.44 -5.52
CA ILE A 230 -2.44 15.42 -4.59
C ILE A 230 -1.41 14.52 -5.27
N ASN A 231 -1.63 14.15 -6.54
CA ASN A 231 -0.70 13.34 -7.33
C ASN A 231 0.65 14.05 -7.47
N GLU A 232 0.66 15.31 -7.91
CA GLU A 232 1.91 16.07 -8.08
C GLU A 232 2.69 16.20 -6.77
N ASN A 233 1.99 16.34 -5.65
CA ASN A 233 2.62 16.43 -4.34
C ASN A 233 3.24 15.09 -3.91
N PHE A 234 2.50 13.99 -4.01
CA PHE A 234 3.00 12.67 -3.65
C PHE A 234 4.16 12.25 -4.56
N ASP A 235 4.06 12.49 -5.87
CA ASP A 235 5.15 12.24 -6.82
C ASP A 235 6.40 13.06 -6.48
N ALA A 236 6.24 14.33 -6.09
CA ALA A 236 7.34 15.19 -5.70
C ALA A 236 8.03 14.72 -4.41
N ILE A 237 7.28 14.20 -3.43
CA ILE A 237 7.82 13.62 -2.19
C ILE A 237 8.53 12.29 -2.50
N VAL A 238 7.92 11.40 -3.28
CA VAL A 238 8.53 10.13 -3.71
C VAL A 238 9.82 10.39 -4.50
N LYS A 239 9.84 11.40 -5.37
CA LYS A 239 11.04 11.81 -6.10
C LYS A 239 12.14 12.34 -5.17
N TYR A 240 11.77 13.02 -4.08
CA TYR A 240 12.74 13.52 -3.10
C TYR A 240 13.47 12.37 -2.40
N VAL A 241 12.75 11.33 -1.96
CA VAL A 241 13.34 10.21 -1.18
C VAL A 241 14.09 9.20 -2.05
N LYS A 242 13.71 9.08 -3.32
CA LYS A 242 14.31 8.15 -4.28
C LYS A 242 15.82 8.37 -4.41
N GLY A 243 16.58 7.29 -4.31
CA GLY A 243 18.04 7.27 -4.41
C GLY A 243 18.79 7.60 -3.12
N LYS A 244 18.11 8.09 -2.08
CA LYS A 244 18.69 8.35 -0.76
C LYS A 244 18.69 7.09 0.10
N THR A 245 19.62 7.05 1.04
CA THR A 245 19.67 6.01 2.06
C THR A 245 18.69 6.30 3.19
N ILE A 246 18.31 5.25 3.91
CA ILE A 246 17.48 5.34 5.13
C ILE A 246 18.14 6.29 6.15
N ALA A 247 19.46 6.18 6.33
CA ALA A 247 20.19 6.99 7.31
C ALA A 247 20.28 8.47 6.93
N GLU A 248 20.48 8.78 5.64
CA GLU A 248 20.46 10.18 5.14
C GLU A 248 19.11 10.84 5.38
N LEU A 249 18.01 10.13 5.06
CA LEU A 249 16.66 10.66 5.26
C LEU A 249 16.32 10.79 6.74
N GLN A 250 16.66 9.80 7.58
CA GLN A 250 16.43 9.91 9.03
C GLN A 250 17.21 11.08 9.62
N SER A 251 18.49 11.24 9.26
CA SER A 251 19.31 12.37 9.72
C SER A 251 18.75 13.71 9.26
N PHE A 252 18.21 13.77 8.04
CA PHE A 252 17.53 14.96 7.53
C PHE A 252 16.26 15.28 8.33
N LEU A 253 15.43 14.29 8.66
CA LEU A 253 14.24 14.50 9.49
C LEU A 253 14.63 14.94 10.90
N ASP A 254 15.57 14.25 11.55
CA ASP A 254 15.98 14.53 12.94
C ASP A 254 16.62 15.93 13.10
N SER A 255 17.22 16.45 12.02
CA SER A 255 17.91 17.74 12.03
C SER A 255 17.02 18.93 11.61
N ASN A 256 15.75 18.71 11.32
CA ASN A 256 14.86 19.75 10.79
C ASN A 256 13.46 19.67 11.42
N THR A 257 12.84 20.82 11.68
CA THR A 257 11.41 20.85 12.05
C THR A 257 10.54 20.46 10.85
N PRO A 258 9.27 20.07 11.06
CA PRO A 258 8.34 19.79 9.96
C PRO A 258 8.24 20.93 8.93
N GLU A 259 8.23 22.19 9.39
CA GLU A 259 8.19 23.37 8.53
C GLU A 259 9.47 23.49 7.69
N GLN A 260 10.64 23.26 8.30
CA GLN A 260 11.91 23.29 7.58
C GLN A 260 12.02 22.15 6.55
N VAL A 261 11.50 20.96 6.89
CA VAL A 261 11.44 19.84 5.93
C VAL A 261 10.54 20.21 4.76
N LYS A 262 9.34 20.75 5.02
CA LYS A 262 8.46 21.25 3.96
C LYS A 262 9.19 22.23 3.06
N GLU A 263 9.77 23.30 3.60
CA GLU A 263 10.44 24.35 2.82
C GLU A 263 11.60 23.79 1.98
N LYS A 264 12.43 22.93 2.56
CA LYS A 264 13.60 22.36 1.87
C LYS A 264 13.19 21.37 0.77
N VAL A 265 12.15 20.58 0.99
CA VAL A 265 11.65 19.63 -0.02
C VAL A 265 10.92 20.39 -1.14
N ASP A 266 10.08 21.37 -0.80
CA ASP A 266 9.41 22.27 -1.75
C ASP A 266 10.43 22.95 -2.68
N ALA A 267 11.53 23.48 -2.13
CA ALA A 267 12.59 24.10 -2.93
C ALA A 267 13.27 23.14 -3.94
N VAL A 268 13.24 21.83 -3.70
CA VAL A 268 13.88 20.81 -4.56
C VAL A 268 12.89 20.18 -5.54
N THR A 269 11.66 19.91 -5.11
CA THR A 269 10.70 19.11 -5.88
C THR A 269 9.38 19.84 -6.16
N GLY A 270 9.14 20.96 -5.49
CA GLY A 270 7.89 21.71 -5.54
C GLY A 270 6.77 21.09 -4.71
N ALA A 271 7.02 20.12 -3.83
CA ALA A 271 5.98 19.58 -2.95
C ALA A 271 5.50 20.65 -1.96
N THR A 272 4.20 20.97 -1.97
CA THR A 272 3.62 22.05 -1.15
C THR A 272 2.85 21.57 0.07
N LEU A 273 2.70 20.26 0.27
CA LEU A 273 2.00 19.70 1.44
C LEU A 273 2.71 20.05 2.74
N VAL A 274 1.95 20.55 3.71
CA VAL A 274 2.46 20.91 5.04
C VAL A 274 3.05 19.69 5.75
N ASP A 275 2.42 18.53 5.58
CA ASP A 275 2.80 17.28 6.26
C ASP A 275 3.90 16.49 5.53
N THR A 276 4.69 17.15 4.68
CA THR A 276 5.80 16.52 3.93
C THR A 276 6.75 15.74 4.85
N TYR A 277 7.00 16.23 6.08
CA TYR A 277 7.75 15.50 7.09
C TYR A 277 7.16 14.12 7.37
N GLY A 278 5.86 14.04 7.65
CA GLY A 278 5.16 12.81 7.99
C GLY A 278 5.22 11.79 6.86
N TYR A 279 5.02 12.23 5.62
CA TYR A 279 5.10 11.34 4.46
C TYR A 279 6.50 10.78 4.24
N ILE A 280 7.55 11.60 4.39
CA ILE A 280 8.94 11.13 4.29
C ILE A 280 9.23 10.14 5.43
N GLN A 281 8.80 10.44 6.65
CA GLN A 281 8.96 9.53 7.80
C GLN A 281 8.27 8.19 7.55
N ALA A 282 7.03 8.19 7.03
CA ALA A 282 6.31 6.97 6.71
C ALA A 282 7.04 6.11 5.65
N ILE A 283 7.64 6.74 4.63
CA ILE A 283 8.45 6.03 3.63
C ILE A 283 9.74 5.46 4.26
N VAL A 284 10.40 6.23 5.13
CA VAL A 284 11.59 5.77 5.87
C VAL A 284 11.24 4.56 6.75
N ASP A 285 10.10 4.59 7.43
CA ASP A 285 9.68 3.48 8.28
C ASP A 285 9.25 2.25 7.46
N ALA A 286 8.61 2.45 6.31
CA ALA A 286 8.42 1.39 5.32
C ALA A 286 9.75 0.77 4.89
N ALA A 287 10.75 1.59 4.59
CA ALA A 287 12.07 1.11 4.18
C ALA A 287 12.78 0.31 5.27
N LYS A 288 12.65 0.69 6.55
CA LYS A 288 13.23 -0.03 7.70
C LYS A 288 12.65 -1.43 7.90
N VAL A 289 11.37 -1.63 7.55
CA VAL A 289 10.68 -2.94 7.71
C VAL A 289 10.70 -3.80 6.45
N ALA A 290 11.42 -3.37 5.40
CA ALA A 290 11.49 -4.09 4.15
C ALA A 290 12.15 -5.48 4.31
N LYS A 291 11.49 -6.50 3.77
CA LYS A 291 11.89 -7.90 3.90
C LYS A 291 12.13 -8.57 2.54
#